data_AF-A0A8E0MD40-F1
#
_entry.id   AF-A0A8E0MD40-F1
#
_cell.length_a   1.000
_cell.length_b   1.000
_cell.length_c   1.000
_cell.angle_alpha   90.00
_cell.angle_beta   90.00
_cell.angle_gamma   90.00
#
_symmetry.space_group_name_H-M   'P 1'
#
loop_
_entity.id
_entity.type
_entity.pdbx_description
1 polymer ?
#
loop_
_entity_poly.entity_id
_entity_poly.type
_entity_poly.pdbx_seq_one_letter_code
_entity_poly.pdbx_strand_id
1 'polypeptide(L)' 'MTKTNIKVISSGKTIDELIKTTIEQLKHNGYKFLAIALAQQTEFYRTDAERLELVKEYVTLI' A
#
# COMPACT_ATOMS: atom_id res chain seq x y z
N MET A 1 7.00 10.50 5.26
CA MET A 1 6.51 11.09 3.99
C MET A 1 5.10 11.64 4.20
N THR A 2 4.67 12.67 3.48
CA THR A 2 3.27 13.12 3.52
C THR A 2 2.40 11.99 2.97
N LYS A 3 1.52 11.42 3.80
CA LYS A 3 0.61 10.34 3.37
C LYS A 3 -0.21 10.81 2.18
N THR A 4 -0.41 9.95 1.19
CA THR A 4 -1.33 10.29 0.10
C THR A 4 -2.76 10.35 0.67
N ASN A 5 -3.62 11.19 0.08
CA ASN A 5 -5.03 11.29 0.49
C ASN A 5 -5.88 10.11 -0.01
N ILE A 6 -5.24 9.01 -0.41
CA ILE A 6 -5.86 7.80 -0.93
C ILE A 6 -6.40 7.00 0.26
N LYS A 7 -7.64 6.56 0.13
CA LYS A 7 -8.32 5.71 1.12
C LYS A 7 -8.44 4.30 0.56
N VAL A 8 -7.95 3.31 1.30
CA VAL A 8 -8.02 1.89 0.93
C VAL A 8 -8.83 1.14 1.98
N ILE A 9 -9.88 0.44 1.54
CA ILE A 9 -10.71 -0.37 2.42
C ILE A 9 -9.94 -1.63 2.81
N SER A 10 -9.72 -1.80 4.10
CA SER A 10 -8.93 -2.90 4.68
C SER A 10 -9.78 -4.09 5.16
N SER A 11 -11.08 -3.88 5.35
CA SER A 11 -11.96 -4.89 5.94
C SER A 11 -12.09 -6.14 5.07
N GLY A 12 -11.81 -7.31 5.66
CA GLY A 12 -11.93 -8.61 5.00
C GLY A 12 -10.86 -8.95 3.96
N LYS A 13 -9.83 -8.11 3.79
CA LYS A 13 -8.74 -8.34 2.84
C LYS A 13 -7.51 -8.93 3.51
N THR A 14 -6.83 -9.84 2.81
CA THR A 14 -5.47 -10.27 3.19
C THR A 14 -4.48 -9.14 2.94
N ILE A 15 -3.28 -9.22 3.54
CA ILE A 15 -2.23 -8.23 3.32
C ILE A 15 -1.82 -8.14 1.85
N ASP A 16 -1.76 -9.28 1.15
CA ASP A 16 -1.44 -9.33 -0.28
C ASP A 16 -2.50 -8.59 -1.13
N GLU A 17 -3.79 -8.81 -0.84
CA GLU A 17 -4.90 -8.09 -1.46
C GLU A 17 -4.87 -6.59 -1.16
N LEU A 18 -4.49 -6.23 0.07
CA LEU A 18 -4.31 -4.83 0.51
C LEU A 18 -3.17 -4.15 -0.25
N ILE A 19 -2.02 -4.80 -0.38
CA ILE A 19 -0.87 -4.29 -1.14
C ILE A 19 -1.27 -4.08 -2.59
N LYS A 20 -1.87 -5.09 -3.22
CA LYS A 20 -2.31 -5.02 -4.63
C LYS A 20 -3.31 -3.89 -4.84
N THR A 21 -4.33 -3.79 -3.97
CA THR A 21 -5.31 -2.69 -4.00
C THR A 21 -4.63 -1.33 -3.86
N THR A 22 -3.65 -1.23 -2.97
CA THR A 22 -2.89 0.00 -2.71
C THR A 22 -2.05 0.40 -3.93
N ILE A 23 -1.35 -0.55 -4.56
CA ILE A 23 -0.58 -0.32 -5.79
C ILE A 23 -1.49 0.18 -6.91
N GLU A 24 -2.67 -0.43 -7.09
CA GLU A 24 -3.63 0.00 -8.11
C GLU A 24 -4.16 1.41 -7.84
N GLN A 25 -4.51 1.73 -6.60
CA GLN A 25 -4.96 3.06 -6.21
C GLN A 25 -3.86 4.12 -6.41
N LEU A 26 -2.62 3.81 -6.05
CA LEU A 26 -1.46 4.69 -6.30
C LEU A 26 -1.27 4.94 -7.79
N LYS A 27 -1.36 3.91 -8.63
CA LYS A 27 -1.28 4.06 -10.11
C LYS A 27 -2.42 4.91 -10.66
N HIS A 28 -3.66 4.68 -10.20
CA HIS A 28 -4.84 5.39 -10.66
C HIS A 28 -4.81 6.89 -10.30
N ASN A 29 -4.25 7.24 -9.14
CA ASN A 29 -4.12 8.62 -8.67
C ASN A 29 -2.85 9.33 -9.20
N GLY A 30 -2.13 8.74 -10.16
CA GLY A 30 -0.94 9.34 -10.77
C GLY A 30 0.36 9.14 -9.98
N TYR A 31 0.33 8.43 -8.85
CA TYR A 31 1.50 8.11 -8.03
C TYR A 31 2.21 6.83 -8.49
N LYS A 32 2.51 6.70 -9.79
CA LYS A 32 3.20 5.51 -10.35
C LYS A 32 4.52 5.21 -9.66
N PHE A 33 5.29 6.24 -9.29
CA PHE A 33 6.55 6.09 -8.57
C PHE A 33 6.35 5.43 -7.19
N LEU A 34 5.35 5.89 -6.43
CA LEU A 34 5.02 5.32 -5.13
C LEU A 34 4.51 3.87 -5.26
N ALA A 35 3.74 3.58 -6.31
CA ALA A 35 3.27 2.22 -6.59
C ALA A 35 4.44 1.26 -6.86
N ILE A 36 5.48 1.72 -7.57
CA ILE A 36 6.70 0.94 -7.82
C ILE A 36 7.51 0.78 -6.54
N ALA A 37 7.68 1.85 -5.75
CA ALA A 37 8.39 1.81 -4.49
C ALA A 37 7.75 0.85 -3.49
N LEU A 38 6.41 0.90 -3.35
CA LEU A 38 5.65 -0.03 -2.52
C LEU A 38 5.86 -1.48 -2.96
N ALA A 39 5.75 -1.76 -4.26
CA ALA A 39 5.94 -3.11 -4.80
C ALA A 39 7.35 -3.67 -4.48
N GLN A 40 8.39 -2.88 -4.70
CA GLN A 40 9.76 -3.29 -4.39
C GLN A 40 9.97 -3.49 -2.89
N GLN A 41 9.49 -2.57 -2.07
CA GLN A 41 9.62 -2.65 -0.61
C GLN A 41 8.89 -3.86 -0.03
N THR A 42 7.72 -4.22 -0.57
CA THR A 42 6.97 -5.41 -0.13
C THR A 42 7.70 -6.74 -0.39
N GLU A 43 8.65 -6.78 -1.31
CA GLU A 43 9.52 -7.96 -1.52
C GLU A 43 10.57 -8.11 -0.41
N PHE A 44 10.95 -7.02 0.27
CA PHE A 44 11.92 -7.04 1.38
C PHE A 44 11.28 -7.37 2.73
N TYR A 45 10.02 -6.98 2.95
CA TYR A 45 9.34 -7.26 4.21
C TYR A 45 8.83 -8.70 4.28
N ARG A 46 9.22 -9.42 5.33
CA ARG A 46 8.90 -10.85 5.52
C ARG A 46 7.63 -11.10 6.33
N THR A 47 7.21 -10.14 7.14
CA THR A 47 6.03 -10.30 8.01
C THR A 47 4.85 -9.47 7.53
N ASP A 48 3.65 -9.98 7.77
CA ASP A 48 2.38 -9.29 7.49
C ASP A 48 2.26 -7.96 8.24
N ALA A 49 2.83 -7.87 9.44
CA ALA A 49 2.82 -6.65 10.25
C ALA A 49 3.65 -5.53 9.60
N GLU A 50 4.88 -5.82 9.19
CA GLU A 50 5.75 -4.85 8.52
C GLU A 50 5.18 -4.40 7.18
N ARG A 51 4.63 -5.34 6.41
CA ARG A 51 3.94 -5.05 5.14
C ARG A 51 2.73 -4.14 5.36
N LEU A 52 1.98 -4.34 6.44
CA LEU A 52 0.83 -3.50 6.78
C LEU A 52 1.26 -2.09 7.21
N GLU A 53 2.33 -1.96 7.99
CA GLU A 53 2.89 -0.65 8.36
C GLU A 53 3.32 0.13 7.13
N LEU A 54 4.00 -0.55 6.19
CA LEU A 54 4.39 0.03 4.93
C LEU A 54 3.17 0.57 4.17
N VAL A 55 2.11 -0.24 3.98
CA VAL A 55 0.88 0.22 3.30
C VAL A 55 0.31 1.48 3.98
N LYS A 56 0.33 1.56 5.32
CA LYS A 56 -0.15 2.71 6.09
C LYS A 56 0.72 3.97 5.93
N GLU A 57 1.96 3.86 5.46
CA GLU A 57 2.80 5.00 5.11
C GLU A 57 2.40 5.62 3.76
N TYR A 58 1.92 4.78 2.83
CA TYR A 58 1.53 5.21 1.49
C TYR A 58 0.08 5.70 1.44
N VAL A 59 -0.85 5.03 2.14
CA VAL A 59 -2.29 5.30 2.08
C VAL A 59 -2.95 5.33 3.45
N THR A 60 -4.17 5.87 3.50
CA THR A 60 -5.03 5.79 4.68
C THR A 60 -5.90 4.53 4.58
N LEU A 61 -5.72 3.60 5.51
CA LEU A 61 -6.62 2.45 5.63
C LEU A 61 -7.91 2.89 6.32
N ILE A 62 -9.05 2.52 5.73
CA ILE A 62 -10.39 2.70 6.29
C ILE A 62 -11.13 1.38 6.42
#